data_AF-A0A1Y1CHF3-F1
#
_entry.id   AF-A0A1Y1CHF3-F1
#
_cell.length_a   1.000
_cell.length_b   1.000
_cell.length_c   1.000
_cell.angle_alpha   90.00
_cell.angle_beta   90.00
_cell.angle_gamma   90.00
#
_symmetry.space_group_name_H-M   'P 1'
#
loop_
_entity.id
_entity.type
_entity.pdbx_description
1 polymer ?
#
loop_
_entity_poly.entity_id
_entity_poly.type
_entity_poly.pdbx_seq_one_letter_code
_entity_poly.pdbx_strand_id
1 'polypeptide(L)'
;MFSRYIVIFGIAKSKKKLAMVKELFVSFKDNINSKITNPFFGTLIIVWLFHNYKFIYTVFTFEKTKLPGARLNFIGTLLEPWPFIINLLWCILWAIGVLLFTYILINLTRLIVLASDDILKPWGTRLVAPYKIVQKEKFDNQVKATESIQKRYDDELEAKLHNQNKVDDLDNKLKDKQKIIDDLQEKLNNALINNSLHESDLSAIGIADLQKKADEVIEKGNSSSLPDNLDKDQDNFQGKYAKRIKKILRDKDLINLFNDFSIEILKKGVRELDKDSDELLLADLITIEKEFDDGSNRFTFTEFGKELREYLLNNSLFDNTSSETFSGEYYVNINAQSNGDHEVHKSSCSYLPSSENRKYLGHFNNCRDAMKEAKKSYNQVNGCNYCNSACHTS
;
A
#
# COMPACT_ATOMS: atom_id res chain seq x y z
N MET A 1 21.80 -19.85 89.23
CA MET A 1 21.76 -18.69 88.30
C MET A 1 23.11 -18.34 87.67
N PHE A 2 24.24 -18.43 88.39
CA PHE A 2 25.57 -18.00 87.89
C PHE A 2 26.14 -18.76 86.67
N SER A 3 25.89 -20.08 86.54
CA SER A 3 26.43 -20.88 85.42
C SER A 3 25.81 -20.52 84.07
N ARG A 4 24.53 -20.13 84.03
CA ARG A 4 23.87 -19.66 82.79
C ARG A 4 24.40 -18.30 82.31
N TYR A 5 24.77 -17.41 83.23
CA TYR A 5 25.31 -16.09 82.87
C TYR A 5 26.71 -16.17 82.23
N ILE A 6 27.60 -17.05 82.71
CA ILE A 6 28.96 -17.22 82.15
C ILE A 6 28.89 -17.76 80.71
N VAL A 7 28.02 -18.73 80.44
CA VAL A 7 27.83 -19.29 79.09
C VAL A 7 27.24 -18.25 78.13
N ILE A 8 26.25 -17.48 78.57
CA ILE A 8 25.64 -16.41 77.75
C ILE A 8 26.65 -15.29 77.45
N PHE A 9 27.46 -14.87 78.43
CA PHE A 9 28.50 -13.86 78.23
C PHE A 9 29.64 -14.34 77.31
N GLY A 10 30.05 -15.61 77.42
CA GLY A 10 31.03 -16.24 76.54
C GLY A 10 30.54 -16.33 75.09
N ILE A 11 29.27 -16.71 74.88
CA ILE A 11 28.63 -16.75 73.56
C ILE A 11 28.49 -15.34 72.97
N ALA A 12 28.12 -14.34 73.78
CA ALA A 12 28.01 -12.95 73.33
C ALA A 12 29.36 -12.36 72.91
N LYS A 13 30.44 -12.63 73.67
CA LYS A 13 31.80 -12.20 73.33
C LYS A 13 32.32 -12.88 72.07
N SER A 14 32.01 -14.17 71.88
CA SER A 14 32.33 -14.92 70.66
C SER A 14 31.59 -14.36 69.42
N LYS A 15 30.28 -14.10 69.53
CA LYS A 15 29.49 -13.49 68.46
C LYS A 15 29.98 -12.08 68.09
N LYS A 16 30.36 -11.27 69.08
CA LYS A 16 30.92 -9.91 68.84
C LYS A 16 32.29 -9.98 68.15
N LYS A 17 33.14 -10.94 68.53
CA LYS A 17 34.43 -11.19 67.86
C LYS A 17 34.23 -11.66 66.42
N LEU A 18 33.25 -12.52 66.17
CA LEU A 18 32.90 -13.01 64.83
C LEU A 18 32.33 -11.89 63.95
N ALA A 19 31.49 -11.01 64.51
CA ALA A 19 30.95 -9.84 63.82
C ALA A 19 32.06 -8.85 63.43
N MET A 20 32.99 -8.57 64.34
CA MET A 20 34.14 -7.70 64.07
C MET A 20 35.06 -8.26 62.98
N VAL A 21 35.31 -9.57 62.97
CA VAL A 21 36.06 -10.23 61.89
C VAL A 21 35.32 -10.15 60.56
N LYS A 22 33.99 -10.29 60.58
CA LYS A 22 33.16 -10.17 59.37
C LYS A 22 33.19 -8.74 58.81
N GLU A 23 33.13 -7.72 59.66
CA GLU A 23 33.22 -6.30 59.26
C GLU A 23 34.62 -5.95 58.72
N LEU A 24 35.68 -6.50 59.31
CA LEU A 24 37.04 -6.37 58.77
C LEU A 24 37.19 -7.05 57.41
N PHE A 25 36.56 -8.22 57.22
CA PHE A 25 36.60 -8.91 55.93
C PHE A 25 35.80 -8.19 54.85
N VAL A 26 34.64 -7.62 55.22
CA VAL A 26 33.82 -6.81 54.30
C VAL A 26 34.55 -5.53 53.92
N SER A 27 35.09 -4.78 54.88
CA SER A 27 35.85 -3.56 54.58
C SER A 27 37.14 -3.84 53.78
N PHE A 28 37.81 -4.96 54.02
CA PHE A 28 38.97 -5.38 53.22
C PHE A 28 38.57 -5.80 51.81
N LYS A 29 37.48 -6.55 51.66
CA LYS A 29 36.91 -6.94 50.35
C LYS A 29 36.50 -5.72 49.54
N ASP A 30 35.85 -4.74 50.14
CA ASP A 30 35.38 -3.53 49.46
C ASP A 30 36.56 -2.63 49.03
N ASN A 31 37.60 -2.54 49.86
CA ASN A 31 38.82 -1.82 49.54
C ASN A 31 39.66 -2.52 48.45
N ILE A 32 39.71 -3.86 48.46
CA ILE A 32 40.32 -4.64 47.39
C ILE A 32 39.51 -4.53 46.10
N ASN A 33 38.19 -4.66 46.15
CA ASN A 33 37.34 -4.57 44.98
C ASN A 33 37.50 -3.21 44.30
N SER A 34 37.43 -2.11 45.04
CA SER A 34 37.62 -0.76 44.45
C SER A 34 38.98 -0.54 43.78
N LYS A 35 40.04 -1.21 44.27
CA LYS A 35 41.39 -1.13 43.69
C LYS A 35 41.65 -2.13 42.56
N ILE A 36 41.08 -3.34 42.63
CA ILE A 36 41.12 -4.36 41.56
C ILE A 36 40.29 -3.94 40.36
N THR A 37 39.23 -3.13 40.54
CA THR A 37 38.45 -2.55 39.44
C THR A 37 39.31 -1.67 38.52
N ASN A 38 40.45 -1.13 38.99
CA ASN A 38 41.40 -0.49 38.11
C ASN A 38 42.10 -1.57 37.26
N PRO A 39 41.95 -1.54 35.92
CA PRO A 39 42.51 -2.55 35.02
C PRO A 39 44.01 -2.78 35.21
N PHE A 40 44.76 -1.76 35.66
CA PHE A 40 46.18 -1.87 35.94
C PHE A 40 46.51 -2.80 37.10
N PHE A 41 45.88 -2.62 38.26
CA PHE A 41 46.17 -3.46 39.43
C PHE A 41 45.71 -4.90 39.22
N GLY A 42 44.56 -5.11 38.56
CA GLY A 42 44.11 -6.44 38.18
C GLY A 42 45.11 -7.15 37.25
N THR A 43 45.54 -6.47 36.19
CA THR A 43 46.54 -7.01 35.24
C THR A 43 47.88 -7.26 35.94
N LEU A 44 48.33 -6.36 36.80
CA LEU A 44 49.59 -6.50 37.55
C LEU A 44 49.59 -7.72 38.46
N ILE A 45 48.50 -7.95 39.20
CA ILE A 45 48.36 -9.14 40.07
C ILE A 45 48.44 -10.40 39.21
N ILE A 46 47.71 -10.46 38.09
CA ILE A 46 47.72 -11.63 37.19
C ILE A 46 49.12 -11.88 36.63
N VAL A 47 49.77 -10.86 36.08
CA VAL A 47 51.14 -10.96 35.53
C VAL A 47 52.11 -11.39 36.62
N TRP A 48 52.03 -10.83 37.82
CA TRP A 48 52.87 -11.21 38.95
C TRP A 48 52.66 -12.68 39.34
N LEU A 49 51.41 -13.16 39.36
CA LEU A 49 51.11 -14.56 39.68
C LEU A 49 51.74 -15.52 38.67
N PHE A 50 51.62 -15.23 37.37
CA PHE A 50 52.22 -16.05 36.31
C PHE A 50 53.75 -15.98 36.33
N HIS A 51 54.33 -14.79 36.52
CA HIS A 51 55.78 -14.64 36.56
C HIS A 51 56.40 -15.34 37.78
N ASN A 52 55.72 -15.29 38.92
CA ASN A 52 56.16 -15.91 40.17
C ASN A 52 55.47 -17.25 40.43
N TYR A 53 55.15 -18.01 39.37
CA TYR A 53 54.45 -19.29 39.50
C TYR A 53 55.20 -20.29 40.40
N LYS A 54 56.55 -20.27 40.41
CA LYS A 54 57.36 -21.11 41.29
C LYS A 54 57.14 -20.78 42.76
N PHE A 55 57.06 -19.49 43.10
CA PHE A 55 56.74 -19.05 44.46
C PHE A 55 55.36 -19.56 44.87
N ILE A 56 54.34 -19.33 44.04
CA ILE A 56 52.97 -19.78 44.30
C ILE A 56 52.92 -21.31 44.47
N TYR A 57 53.50 -22.04 43.52
CA TYR A 57 53.57 -23.50 43.58
C TYR A 57 54.21 -23.98 44.89
N THR A 58 55.32 -23.36 45.33
CA THR A 58 55.97 -23.73 46.60
C THR A 58 55.19 -23.31 47.86
N VAL A 59 54.32 -22.31 47.76
CA VAL A 59 53.41 -21.90 48.84
C VAL A 59 52.24 -22.89 48.96
N PHE A 60 51.68 -23.36 47.83
CA PHE A 60 50.45 -24.16 47.80
C PHE A 60 50.66 -25.68 47.73
N THR A 61 51.76 -26.18 47.15
CA THR A 61 52.02 -27.61 46.98
C THR A 61 52.93 -28.12 48.11
N PHE A 62 52.31 -28.59 49.20
CA PHE A 62 53.02 -29.19 50.31
C PHE A 62 53.28 -30.68 50.04
N GLU A 63 54.54 -31.06 49.85
CA GLU A 63 55.00 -32.43 50.11
C GLU A 63 55.34 -32.56 51.60
N LYS A 64 54.74 -33.53 52.29
CA LYS A 64 54.87 -33.76 53.74
C LYS A 64 56.28 -34.20 54.20
N THR A 65 57.28 -34.25 53.32
CA THR A 65 58.48 -35.09 53.49
C THR A 65 59.82 -34.35 53.51
N LYS A 66 59.88 -33.00 53.47
CA LYS A 66 61.18 -32.27 53.58
C LYS A 66 61.22 -31.23 54.70
N LEU A 67 62.39 -31.16 55.35
CA LEU A 67 62.67 -30.36 56.54
C LEU A 67 62.32 -28.87 56.35
N PRO A 68 61.67 -28.22 57.33
CA PRO A 68 61.23 -26.82 57.25
C PRO A 68 62.32 -25.78 56.94
N GLY A 69 63.58 -26.06 57.32
CA GLY A 69 64.70 -25.12 57.19
C GLY A 69 65.18 -24.87 55.75
N ALA A 70 65.20 -25.90 54.90
CA ALA A 70 65.61 -25.74 53.49
C ALA A 70 64.59 -24.90 52.70
N ARG A 71 63.32 -24.96 53.08
CA ARG A 71 62.24 -24.15 52.51
C ARG A 71 62.36 -22.68 52.92
N LEU A 72 62.65 -22.39 54.19
CA LEU A 72 62.87 -21.03 54.67
C LEU A 72 64.08 -20.39 53.98
N ASN A 73 65.16 -21.15 53.76
CA ASN A 73 66.31 -20.67 52.99
C ASN A 73 65.99 -20.43 51.51
N PHE A 74 65.19 -21.31 50.88
CA PHE A 74 64.76 -21.15 49.48
C PHE A 74 63.78 -19.99 49.27
N ILE A 75 62.81 -19.84 50.18
CA ILE A 75 61.89 -18.69 50.19
C ILE A 75 62.66 -17.40 50.51
N GLY A 76 63.61 -17.46 51.44
CA GLY A 76 64.48 -16.34 51.82
C GLY A 76 65.36 -15.85 50.68
N THR A 77 65.94 -16.75 49.88
CA THR A 77 66.70 -16.39 48.66
C THR A 77 65.80 -15.79 47.58
N LEU A 78 64.52 -16.16 47.53
CA LEU A 78 63.55 -15.58 46.62
C LEU A 78 63.05 -14.18 47.06
N LEU A 79 63.18 -13.86 48.35
CA LEU A 79 62.74 -12.62 49.00
C LEU A 79 63.88 -11.64 49.29
N GLU A 80 65.09 -11.89 48.77
CA GLU A 80 66.15 -10.88 48.84
C GLU A 80 65.65 -9.55 48.21
N PRO A 81 65.93 -8.39 48.82
CA PRO A 81 65.26 -7.13 48.46
C PRO A 81 65.53 -6.68 47.02
N TRP A 82 66.75 -6.94 46.54
CA TRP A 82 67.20 -6.56 45.20
C TRP A 82 66.54 -7.37 44.07
N PRO A 83 66.50 -8.72 44.12
CA PRO A 83 65.77 -9.49 43.12
C PRO A 83 64.26 -9.25 43.18
N PHE A 84 63.69 -8.98 44.36
CA PHE A 84 62.26 -8.69 44.47
C PHE A 84 61.84 -7.41 43.74
N ILE A 85 62.54 -6.29 43.96
CA ILE A 85 62.19 -5.00 43.34
C ILE A 85 62.37 -5.07 41.81
N ILE A 86 63.43 -5.71 41.32
CA ILE A 86 63.68 -5.88 39.88
C ILE A 86 62.58 -6.75 39.25
N ASN A 87 62.21 -7.86 39.90
CA ASN A 87 61.11 -8.72 39.44
C ASN A 87 59.77 -7.98 39.44
N LEU A 88 59.51 -7.14 40.46
CA LEU A 88 58.31 -6.32 40.53
C LEU A 88 58.27 -5.27 39.42
N LEU A 89 59.38 -4.59 39.13
CA LEU A 89 59.50 -3.64 38.02
C LEU A 89 59.28 -4.34 36.68
N TRP A 90 59.81 -5.55 36.51
CA TRP A 90 59.57 -6.36 35.31
C TRP A 90 58.08 -6.70 35.16
N CYS A 91 57.42 -7.10 36.25
CA CYS A 91 55.97 -7.35 36.25
C CYS A 91 55.16 -6.08 35.92
N ILE A 92 55.57 -4.91 36.42
CA ILE A 92 54.94 -3.63 36.10
C ILE A 92 55.09 -3.32 34.62
N LEU A 93 56.28 -3.51 34.04
CA LEU A 93 56.52 -3.26 32.62
C LEU A 93 55.68 -4.19 31.73
N TRP A 94 55.58 -5.47 32.08
CA TRP A 94 54.71 -6.42 31.38
C TRP A 94 53.23 -6.05 31.53
N ALA A 95 52.79 -5.61 32.71
CA ALA A 95 51.40 -5.16 32.91
C ALA A 95 51.06 -3.93 32.06
N ILE A 96 51.97 -2.95 31.96
CA ILE A 96 51.83 -1.79 31.07
C ILE A 96 51.78 -2.26 29.61
N GLY A 97 52.66 -3.18 29.21
CA GLY A 97 52.68 -3.74 27.86
C GLY A 97 51.37 -4.44 27.49
N VAL A 98 50.82 -5.26 28.39
CA VAL A 98 49.52 -5.92 28.19
C VAL A 98 48.40 -4.91 28.03
N LEU A 99 48.36 -3.84 28.85
CA LEU A 99 47.35 -2.79 28.72
C LEU A 99 47.48 -1.98 27.43
N LEU A 100 48.70 -1.65 27.04
CA LEU A 100 48.94 -0.94 25.78
C LEU A 100 48.50 -1.81 24.60
N PHE A 101 48.78 -3.11 24.66
CA PHE A 101 48.33 -4.07 23.67
C PHE A 101 46.80 -4.19 23.62
N THR A 102 46.11 -4.27 24.77
CA THR A 102 44.64 -4.33 24.78
C THR A 102 44.02 -3.04 24.21
N TYR A 103 44.62 -1.88 24.49
CA TYR A 103 44.18 -0.62 23.91
C TYR A 103 44.38 -0.59 22.39
N ILE A 104 45.51 -1.10 21.88
CA ILE A 104 45.75 -1.27 20.44
C ILE A 104 44.69 -2.21 19.85
N LEU A 105 44.40 -3.35 20.48
CA LEU A 105 43.38 -4.29 19.99
C LEU A 105 41.99 -3.66 19.95
N ILE A 106 41.60 -2.86 20.95
CA ILE A 106 40.31 -2.16 20.97
C ILE A 106 40.24 -1.15 19.83
N ASN A 107 41.30 -0.38 19.59
CA ASN A 107 41.35 0.57 18.47
C ASN A 107 41.38 -0.14 17.11
N LEU A 108 42.09 -1.26 17.00
CA LEU A 108 42.09 -2.10 15.80
C LEU A 108 40.70 -2.66 15.53
N THR A 109 39.99 -3.10 16.56
CA THR A 109 38.60 -3.57 16.45
C THR A 109 37.70 -2.44 15.96
N ARG A 110 37.84 -1.23 16.50
CA ARG A 110 37.11 -0.05 16.03
C ARG A 110 37.44 0.29 14.58
N LEU A 111 38.70 0.23 14.20
CA LEU A 111 39.15 0.46 12.83
C LEU A 111 38.54 -0.57 11.87
N ILE A 112 38.53 -1.85 12.27
CA ILE A 112 37.90 -2.93 11.49
C ILE A 112 36.40 -2.71 11.38
N VAL A 113 35.70 -2.29 12.45
CA VAL A 113 34.25 -2.02 12.40
C VAL A 113 33.93 -0.83 11.49
N LEU A 114 34.69 0.26 11.57
CA LEU A 114 34.52 1.42 10.69
C LEU A 114 34.81 1.05 9.22
N ALA A 115 35.91 0.35 8.97
CA ALA A 115 36.23 -0.13 7.63
C ALA A 115 35.21 -1.16 7.13
N SER A 116 34.68 -2.01 8.02
CA SER A 116 33.60 -2.95 7.72
C SER A 116 32.32 -2.23 7.33
N ASP A 117 31.97 -1.14 8.02
CA ASP A 117 30.81 -0.35 7.66
C ASP A 117 30.95 0.28 6.27
N ASP A 118 32.16 0.71 5.90
CA ASP A 118 32.43 1.31 4.58
C ASP A 118 32.70 0.28 3.47
N ILE A 119 33.12 -0.95 3.81
CA ILE A 119 33.52 -2.00 2.84
C ILE A 119 32.53 -3.18 2.83
N LEU A 120 32.18 -3.75 3.99
CA LEU A 120 31.29 -4.91 4.09
C LEU A 120 29.83 -4.56 3.80
N LYS A 121 29.33 -3.39 4.20
CA LYS A 121 27.95 -2.99 3.84
C LYS A 121 27.75 -2.92 2.32
N PRO A 122 28.58 -2.21 1.52
CA PRO A 122 28.41 -2.20 0.07
C PRO A 122 28.73 -3.54 -0.60
N TRP A 123 29.63 -4.35 -0.05
CA TRP A 123 29.90 -5.70 -0.58
C TRP A 123 28.75 -6.68 -0.30
N GLY A 124 28.20 -6.67 0.92
CA GLY A 124 27.05 -7.47 1.31
C GLY A 124 25.80 -7.09 0.53
N THR A 125 25.54 -5.79 0.33
CA THR A 125 24.43 -5.36 -0.53
C THR A 125 24.63 -5.76 -1.98
N ARG A 126 25.87 -5.74 -2.53
CA ARG A 126 26.16 -6.27 -3.88
C ARG A 126 25.90 -7.76 -4.03
N LEU A 127 26.15 -8.55 -2.99
CA LEU A 127 25.90 -10.00 -3.01
C LEU A 127 24.42 -10.37 -2.81
N VAL A 128 23.68 -9.56 -2.05
CA VAL A 128 22.24 -9.74 -1.80
C VAL A 128 21.39 -9.01 -2.86
N ALA A 129 22.00 -8.19 -3.72
CA ALA A 129 21.33 -7.37 -4.74
C ALA A 129 20.38 -8.09 -5.71
N PRO A 130 20.44 -9.41 -6.01
CA PRO A 130 19.38 -10.01 -6.81
C PRO A 130 18.11 -10.33 -6.01
N TYR A 131 18.10 -10.19 -4.67
CA TYR A 131 16.92 -10.47 -3.85
C TYR A 131 16.80 -9.46 -2.69
N LYS A 132 15.89 -8.50 -2.88
CA LYS A 132 15.12 -7.87 -1.78
C LYS A 132 15.81 -6.79 -0.92
N ILE A 133 16.23 -5.69 -1.54
CA ILE A 133 16.25 -4.38 -0.85
C ILE A 133 15.84 -3.32 -1.87
N VAL A 134 14.61 -2.79 -1.75
CA VAL A 134 14.19 -1.61 -2.51
C VAL A 134 15.14 -0.48 -2.13
N GLN A 135 15.83 0.10 -3.11
CA GLN A 135 16.77 1.20 -2.92
C GLN A 135 16.08 2.31 -2.09
N LYS A 136 16.73 2.80 -1.03
CA LYS A 136 16.19 3.88 -0.17
C LYS A 136 15.71 5.09 -1.00
N GLU A 137 16.38 5.35 -2.11
CA GLU A 137 15.98 6.35 -3.11
C GLU A 137 14.61 6.07 -3.75
N LYS A 138 14.30 4.81 -4.12
CA LYS A 138 12.97 4.44 -4.61
C LYS A 138 11.90 4.61 -3.54
N PHE A 139 12.19 4.23 -2.29
CA PHE A 139 11.26 4.44 -1.18
C PHE A 139 11.02 5.94 -0.94
N ASP A 140 12.08 6.75 -0.86
CA ASP A 140 11.97 8.20 -0.65
C ASP A 140 11.25 8.90 -1.82
N ASN A 141 11.48 8.45 -3.06
CA ASN A 141 10.76 8.94 -4.25
C ASN A 141 9.29 8.54 -4.22
N GLN A 142 8.97 7.34 -3.77
CA GLN A 142 7.59 6.87 -3.67
C GLN A 142 6.84 7.60 -2.55
N VAL A 143 7.46 7.85 -1.41
CA VAL A 143 6.89 8.69 -0.34
C VAL A 143 6.63 10.11 -0.85
N LYS A 144 7.58 10.73 -1.55
CA LYS A 144 7.37 12.05 -2.16
C LYS A 144 6.26 12.06 -3.21
N ALA A 145 6.17 11.01 -4.02
CA ALA A 145 5.10 10.85 -4.99
C ALA A 145 3.73 10.78 -4.29
N THR A 146 3.61 9.95 -3.25
CA THR A 146 2.39 9.84 -2.44
C THR A 146 2.02 11.15 -1.76
N GLU A 147 2.98 11.87 -1.16
CA GLU A 147 2.72 13.19 -0.56
C GLU A 147 2.25 14.22 -1.60
N SER A 148 2.82 14.20 -2.81
CA SER A 148 2.41 15.09 -3.89
C SER A 148 1.00 14.77 -4.41
N ILE A 149 0.64 13.49 -4.48
CA ILE A 149 -0.70 13.02 -4.88
C ILE A 149 -1.71 13.40 -3.80
N GLN A 150 -1.39 13.18 -2.52
CA GLN A 150 -2.26 13.56 -1.40
C GLN A 150 -2.56 15.05 -1.42
N LYS A 151 -1.54 15.88 -1.64
CA LYS A 151 -1.72 17.33 -1.73
C LYS A 151 -2.61 17.73 -2.92
N ARG A 152 -2.40 17.12 -4.09
CA ARG A 152 -3.26 17.37 -5.27
C ARG A 152 -4.70 16.95 -5.03
N TYR A 153 -4.91 15.83 -4.35
CA TYR A 153 -6.25 15.36 -3.97
C TYR A 153 -6.94 16.34 -3.01
N ASP A 154 -6.22 16.82 -2.00
CA ASP A 154 -6.76 17.79 -1.03
C ASP A 154 -7.14 19.13 -1.72
N ASP A 155 -6.28 19.62 -2.62
CA ASP A 155 -6.54 20.82 -3.42
C ASP A 155 -7.77 20.64 -4.35
N GLU A 156 -7.90 19.47 -5.01
CA GLU A 156 -9.06 19.14 -5.85
C GLU A 156 -10.35 19.01 -5.04
N LEU A 157 -10.28 18.45 -3.84
CA LEU A 157 -11.42 18.34 -2.91
C LEU A 157 -11.91 19.72 -2.48
N GLU A 158 -11.01 20.64 -2.14
CA GLU A 158 -11.35 22.03 -1.81
C GLU A 158 -12.01 22.76 -3.00
N ALA A 159 -11.44 22.62 -4.20
CA ALA A 159 -12.00 23.22 -5.41
C ALA A 159 -13.42 22.68 -5.71
N LYS A 160 -13.63 21.37 -5.51
CA LYS A 160 -14.94 20.73 -5.69
C LYS A 160 -15.96 21.22 -4.69
N LEU A 161 -15.59 21.33 -3.42
CA LEU A 161 -16.42 21.92 -2.37
C LEU A 161 -16.82 23.38 -2.70
N HIS A 162 -15.85 24.18 -3.15
CA HIS A 162 -16.11 25.57 -3.55
C HIS A 162 -17.07 25.68 -4.73
N ASN A 163 -16.87 24.85 -5.75
CA ASN A 163 -17.75 24.82 -6.92
C ASN A 163 -19.15 24.32 -6.56
N GLN A 164 -19.27 23.33 -5.66
CA GLN A 164 -20.55 22.85 -5.15
C GLN A 164 -21.32 23.99 -4.45
N ASN A 165 -20.66 24.75 -3.58
CA ASN A 165 -21.28 25.90 -2.91
C ASN A 165 -21.75 26.97 -3.90
N LYS A 166 -21.01 27.22 -4.99
CA LYS A 166 -21.44 28.13 -6.05
C LYS A 166 -22.66 27.62 -6.81
N VAL A 167 -22.71 26.32 -7.10
CA VAL A 167 -23.88 25.70 -7.74
C VAL A 167 -25.11 25.86 -6.85
N ASP A 168 -24.97 25.63 -5.54
CA ASP A 168 -26.08 25.80 -4.58
C ASP A 168 -26.55 27.26 -4.50
N ASP A 169 -25.63 28.24 -4.52
CA ASP A 169 -25.97 29.67 -4.58
C ASP A 169 -26.70 30.04 -5.88
N LEU A 170 -26.25 29.51 -7.02
CA LEU A 170 -26.91 29.72 -8.31
C LEU A 170 -28.30 29.08 -8.37
N ASP A 171 -28.46 27.88 -7.80
CA ASP A 171 -29.76 27.20 -7.74
C ASP A 171 -30.77 27.99 -6.90
N ASN A 172 -30.33 28.56 -5.78
CA ASN A 172 -31.17 29.46 -4.96
C ASN A 172 -31.59 30.71 -5.75
N LYS A 173 -30.65 31.35 -6.47
CA LYS A 173 -30.96 32.50 -7.33
C LYS A 173 -31.91 32.16 -8.47
N LEU A 174 -31.81 30.95 -9.04
CA LEU A 174 -32.73 30.46 -10.07
C LEU A 174 -34.12 30.24 -9.49
N LYS A 175 -34.24 29.65 -8.30
CA LYS A 175 -35.52 29.49 -7.60
C LYS A 175 -36.20 30.83 -7.31
N ASP A 176 -35.43 31.84 -6.89
CA ASP A 176 -35.99 33.17 -6.65
C ASP A 176 -36.47 33.84 -7.94
N LYS A 177 -35.72 33.70 -9.04
CA LYS A 177 -36.16 34.18 -10.37
C LYS A 177 -37.38 33.43 -10.86
N GLN A 178 -37.46 32.12 -10.64
CA GLN A 178 -38.63 31.31 -11.02
C GLN A 178 -39.88 31.78 -10.29
N LYS A 179 -39.80 32.04 -8.98
CA LYS A 179 -40.92 32.61 -8.21
C LYS A 179 -41.41 33.95 -8.78
N ILE A 180 -40.49 34.79 -9.24
CA ILE A 180 -40.85 36.07 -9.88
C ILE A 180 -41.56 35.83 -11.21
N ILE A 181 -41.10 34.87 -12.01
CA ILE A 181 -41.77 34.48 -13.26
C ILE A 181 -43.18 33.96 -12.97
N ASP A 182 -43.33 33.11 -11.96
CA ASP A 182 -44.62 32.54 -11.57
C ASP A 182 -45.59 33.65 -11.11
N ASP A 183 -45.13 34.60 -10.28
CA ASP A 183 -45.92 35.78 -9.85
C ASP A 183 -46.30 36.69 -11.03
N LEU A 184 -45.40 36.89 -12.00
CA LEU A 184 -45.69 37.65 -13.22
C LEU A 184 -46.68 36.93 -14.13
N GLN A 185 -46.57 35.60 -14.27
CA GLN A 185 -47.53 34.79 -15.01
C GLN A 185 -48.92 34.83 -14.37
N GLU A 186 -49.00 34.77 -13.04
CA GLU A 186 -50.26 34.90 -12.31
C GLU A 186 -50.89 36.29 -12.52
N LYS A 187 -50.10 37.36 -12.42
CA LYS A 187 -50.54 38.73 -12.72
C LYS A 187 -51.01 38.89 -14.17
N LEU A 188 -50.30 38.29 -15.12
CA LEU A 188 -50.66 38.33 -16.54
C LEU A 188 -51.98 37.58 -16.79
N ASN A 189 -52.14 36.40 -16.21
CA ASN A 189 -53.37 35.62 -16.32
C ASN A 189 -54.57 36.39 -15.73
N ASN A 190 -54.39 37.02 -14.57
CA ASN A 190 -55.42 37.86 -13.96
C ASN A 190 -55.74 39.09 -14.83
N ALA A 191 -54.75 39.71 -15.47
CA ALA A 191 -54.96 40.83 -16.39
C ALA A 191 -55.68 40.41 -17.68
N LEU A 192 -55.36 39.25 -18.25
CA LEU A 192 -56.03 38.66 -19.42
C LEU A 192 -57.50 38.33 -19.12
N ILE A 193 -57.78 37.75 -17.96
CA ILE A 193 -59.14 37.45 -17.49
C ILE A 193 -59.96 38.75 -17.29
N ASN A 194 -59.34 39.82 -16.79
CA ASN A 194 -60.00 41.10 -16.57
C ASN A 194 -60.21 41.92 -17.86
N ASN A 195 -59.42 41.66 -18.91
CA ASN A 195 -59.46 42.37 -20.20
C ASN A 195 -60.14 41.56 -21.34
N SER A 196 -60.88 40.49 -21.04
CA SER A 196 -61.72 39.81 -22.04
C SER A 196 -62.90 40.69 -22.46
N LEU A 197 -62.59 41.70 -23.28
CA LEU A 197 -63.40 42.20 -24.39
C LEU A 197 -62.92 41.49 -25.66
N HIS A 198 -63.88 40.81 -26.31
CA HIS A 198 -63.95 40.28 -27.68
C HIS A 198 -62.71 39.73 -28.41
N GLU A 199 -62.87 38.46 -28.80
CA GLU A 199 -62.05 37.58 -29.66
C GLU A 199 -61.79 38.10 -31.10
N SER A 200 -62.11 39.36 -31.44
CA SER A 200 -62.10 39.87 -32.82
C SER A 200 -60.81 40.57 -33.26
N ASP A 201 -59.91 40.96 -32.35
CA ASP A 201 -58.84 41.92 -32.70
C ASP A 201 -57.43 41.29 -32.82
N LEU A 202 -57.29 39.98 -32.56
CA LEU A 202 -56.01 39.25 -32.61
C LEU A 202 -55.44 39.02 -34.02
N SER A 203 -56.18 39.36 -35.07
CA SER A 203 -55.70 39.24 -36.46
C SER A 203 -54.94 40.47 -36.97
N ALA A 204 -54.88 41.57 -36.20
CA ALA A 204 -54.33 42.85 -36.68
C ALA A 204 -52.93 43.22 -36.13
N ILE A 205 -52.37 42.44 -35.20
CA ILE A 205 -51.04 42.73 -34.64
C ILE A 205 -50.12 41.58 -35.04
N GLY A 206 -49.11 41.88 -35.86
CA GLY A 206 -48.19 40.94 -36.51
C GLY A 206 -47.37 40.07 -35.56
N ILE A 207 -48.03 39.15 -34.86
CA ILE A 207 -47.40 38.13 -34.01
C ILE A 207 -46.76 37.03 -34.89
N ALA A 208 -47.26 36.82 -36.11
CA ALA A 208 -46.69 35.87 -37.06
C ALA A 208 -45.23 36.19 -37.45
N ASP A 209 -44.85 37.47 -37.53
CA ASP A 209 -43.48 37.89 -37.88
C ASP A 209 -42.49 37.76 -36.71
N LEU A 210 -42.99 37.79 -35.47
CA LEU A 210 -42.17 37.56 -34.28
C LEU A 210 -41.99 36.06 -34.00
N GLN A 211 -43.03 35.25 -34.23
CA GLN A 211 -42.95 33.79 -34.17
C GLN A 211 -41.88 33.27 -35.14
N LYS A 212 -41.89 33.75 -36.39
CA LYS A 212 -40.94 33.35 -37.42
C LYS A 212 -39.49 33.76 -37.10
N LYS A 213 -39.30 34.94 -36.49
CA LYS A 213 -37.98 35.38 -35.99
C LYS A 213 -37.52 34.61 -34.77
N ALA A 214 -38.43 34.19 -33.89
CA ALA A 214 -38.11 33.33 -32.75
C ALA A 214 -37.67 31.95 -33.24
N ASP A 215 -38.37 31.39 -34.23
CA ASP A 215 -38.05 30.09 -34.83
C ASP A 215 -36.71 30.13 -35.59
N GLU A 216 -36.39 31.22 -36.31
CA GLU A 216 -35.08 31.42 -36.96
C GLU A 216 -33.91 31.58 -35.96
N VAL A 217 -34.18 32.12 -34.75
CA VAL A 217 -33.18 32.22 -33.68
C VAL A 217 -32.98 30.86 -32.99
N ILE A 218 -34.04 30.07 -32.86
CA ILE A 218 -34.00 28.70 -32.33
C ILE A 218 -33.25 27.76 -33.28
N GLU A 219 -33.42 27.90 -34.61
CA GLU A 219 -32.66 27.11 -35.60
C GLU A 219 -31.17 27.48 -35.65
N LYS A 220 -30.81 28.75 -35.44
CA LYS A 220 -29.39 29.19 -35.43
C LYS A 220 -28.65 28.88 -34.13
N GLY A 221 -29.36 28.57 -33.04
CA GLY A 221 -28.77 28.15 -31.76
C GLY A 221 -28.55 26.65 -31.62
N ASN A 222 -29.16 25.83 -32.48
CA ASN A 222 -29.17 24.37 -32.39
C ASN A 222 -28.23 23.68 -33.40
N SER A 223 -27.05 24.24 -33.66
CA SER A 223 -25.93 23.45 -34.21
C SER A 223 -25.17 22.71 -33.09
N SER A 224 -25.85 21.81 -32.39
CA SER A 224 -25.26 20.64 -31.71
C SER A 224 -26.40 19.82 -31.12
N SER A 225 -27.09 19.09 -31.99
CA SER A 225 -28.11 18.12 -31.61
C SER A 225 -27.52 17.03 -30.72
N LEU A 226 -27.85 17.07 -29.42
CA LEU A 226 -27.90 15.90 -28.55
C LEU A 226 -29.32 15.30 -28.65
N PRO A 227 -29.48 13.97 -28.80
CA PRO A 227 -30.79 13.35 -28.82
C PRO A 227 -31.42 13.33 -27.42
N ASP A 228 -32.66 13.79 -27.39
CA ASP A 228 -33.53 14.12 -26.26
C ASP A 228 -34.16 12.88 -25.58
N ASN A 229 -33.38 11.82 -25.36
CA ASN A 229 -33.90 10.51 -24.92
C ASN A 229 -33.32 10.02 -23.58
N LEU A 230 -33.26 10.90 -22.57
CA LEU A 230 -32.73 10.56 -21.24
C LEU A 230 -33.77 10.44 -20.11
N ASP A 231 -35.06 10.65 -20.37
CA ASP A 231 -36.02 10.91 -19.28
C ASP A 231 -37.17 9.91 -19.11
N LYS A 232 -37.14 8.73 -19.74
CA LYS A 232 -38.27 7.77 -19.62
C LYS A 232 -38.02 6.47 -18.85
N ASP A 233 -36.79 6.11 -18.51
CA ASP A 233 -36.49 4.82 -17.82
C ASP A 233 -35.73 4.96 -16.47
N GLN A 234 -35.57 6.17 -15.92
CA GLN A 234 -34.71 6.41 -14.75
C GLN A 234 -35.27 6.01 -13.36
N ASP A 235 -36.51 5.53 -13.26
CA ASP A 235 -37.20 5.45 -11.95
C ASP A 235 -37.31 4.07 -11.29
N ASN A 236 -36.77 2.99 -11.86
CA ASN A 236 -36.94 1.65 -11.28
C ASN A 236 -35.66 0.89 -10.87
N PHE A 237 -34.53 1.58 -10.71
CA PHE A 237 -33.30 0.92 -10.27
C PHE A 237 -33.21 0.85 -8.73
N GLN A 238 -33.40 -0.35 -8.15
CA GLN A 238 -33.35 -0.63 -6.71
C GLN A 238 -32.03 -1.28 -6.23
N GLY A 239 -30.89 -0.84 -6.77
CA GLY A 239 -29.57 -1.31 -6.32
C GLY A 239 -29.08 -0.64 -5.04
N LYS A 240 -28.13 -1.27 -4.33
CA LYS A 240 -27.53 -0.77 -3.08
C LYS A 240 -26.92 0.62 -3.25
N TYR A 241 -26.44 0.93 -4.45
CA TYR A 241 -25.80 2.19 -4.80
C TYR A 241 -26.65 3.06 -5.73
N ALA A 242 -27.95 2.80 -5.88
CA ALA A 242 -28.84 3.52 -6.82
C ALA A 242 -28.75 5.05 -6.78
N LYS A 243 -28.71 5.66 -5.58
CA LYS A 243 -28.57 7.12 -5.43
C LYS A 243 -27.20 7.64 -5.94
N ARG A 244 -26.15 6.85 -5.71
CA ARG A 244 -24.78 7.19 -6.10
C ARG A 244 -24.59 7.01 -7.61
N ILE A 245 -25.19 5.97 -8.19
CA ILE A 245 -25.26 5.76 -9.64
C ILE A 245 -25.95 6.94 -10.32
N LYS A 246 -27.15 7.35 -9.86
CA LYS A 246 -27.87 8.53 -10.41
C LYS A 246 -27.04 9.82 -10.38
N LYS A 247 -26.14 9.97 -9.39
CA LYS A 247 -25.22 11.11 -9.31
C LYS A 247 -24.09 11.01 -10.34
N ILE A 248 -23.47 9.83 -10.48
CA ILE A 248 -22.35 9.61 -11.42
C ILE A 248 -22.81 9.69 -12.87
N LEU A 249 -24.04 9.26 -13.19
CA LEU A 249 -24.57 9.36 -14.56
C LEU A 249 -24.64 10.80 -15.11
N ARG A 250 -24.58 11.81 -14.23
CA ARG A 250 -24.52 13.23 -14.65
C ARG A 250 -23.13 13.64 -15.12
N ASP A 251 -22.11 12.86 -14.77
CA ASP A 251 -20.70 13.10 -15.08
C ASP A 251 -20.30 12.26 -16.29
N LYS A 252 -20.50 12.82 -17.49
CA LYS A 252 -20.29 12.10 -18.76
C LYS A 252 -18.83 11.71 -18.96
N ASP A 253 -17.89 12.55 -18.52
CA ASP A 253 -16.46 12.32 -18.70
C ASP A 253 -16.02 11.11 -17.86
N LEU A 254 -16.45 11.06 -16.60
CA LEU A 254 -16.19 9.93 -15.71
C LEU A 254 -16.85 8.62 -16.21
N ILE A 255 -18.05 8.69 -16.80
CA ILE A 255 -18.71 7.52 -17.40
C ILE A 255 -17.96 7.01 -18.62
N ASN A 256 -17.52 7.90 -19.51
CA ASN A 256 -16.74 7.53 -20.69
C ASN A 256 -15.41 6.89 -20.28
N LEU A 257 -14.70 7.51 -19.34
CA LEU A 257 -13.47 6.98 -18.75
C LEU A 257 -13.67 5.59 -18.15
N PHE A 258 -14.74 5.41 -17.38
CA PHE A 258 -15.08 4.12 -16.78
C PHE A 258 -15.40 3.06 -17.84
N ASN A 259 -16.07 3.43 -18.92
CA ASN A 259 -16.40 2.53 -20.02
C ASN A 259 -15.14 2.07 -20.77
N ASP A 260 -14.24 3.00 -21.08
CA ASP A 260 -12.97 2.70 -21.76
C ASP A 260 -12.11 1.77 -20.91
N PHE A 261 -11.99 2.07 -19.61
CA PHE A 261 -11.20 1.28 -18.68
C PHE A 261 -11.82 -0.10 -18.37
N SER A 262 -13.16 -0.20 -18.45
CA SER A 262 -13.87 -1.44 -18.15
C SER A 262 -13.44 -2.60 -19.04
N ILE A 263 -13.07 -2.33 -20.30
CA ILE A 263 -12.62 -3.36 -21.24
C ILE A 263 -11.26 -3.94 -20.81
N GLU A 264 -10.36 -3.09 -20.33
CA GLU A 264 -9.02 -3.50 -19.90
C GLU A 264 -9.09 -4.43 -18.67
N ILE A 265 -9.95 -4.09 -17.70
CA ILE A 265 -10.21 -4.93 -16.51
C ILE A 265 -10.72 -6.31 -16.94
N LEU A 266 -11.65 -6.38 -17.89
CA LEU A 266 -12.21 -7.65 -18.36
C LEU A 266 -11.20 -8.51 -19.10
N LYS A 267 -10.27 -7.88 -19.84
CA LYS A 267 -9.15 -8.56 -20.50
C LYS A 267 -8.07 -9.02 -19.50
N LYS A 268 -8.22 -8.71 -18.20
CA LYS A 268 -7.23 -8.95 -17.14
C LYS A 268 -5.84 -8.40 -17.51
N GLY A 269 -5.84 -7.27 -18.20
CA GLY A 269 -4.62 -6.57 -18.59
C GLY A 269 -3.86 -6.02 -17.37
N VAL A 270 -2.63 -5.58 -17.62
CA VAL A 270 -1.81 -4.88 -16.64
C VAL A 270 -1.42 -3.53 -17.26
N ARG A 271 -1.58 -2.42 -16.52
CA ARG A 271 -1.33 -1.05 -16.98
C ARG A 271 -0.57 -0.26 -15.92
N GLU A 272 0.30 0.66 -16.34
CA GLU A 272 0.87 1.65 -15.42
C GLU A 272 -0.22 2.52 -14.80
N LEU A 273 0.00 2.93 -13.54
CA LEU A 273 -0.92 3.85 -12.88
C LEU A 273 -0.83 5.23 -13.55
N ASP A 274 -1.94 5.69 -14.10
CA ASP A 274 -2.07 6.96 -14.78
C ASP A 274 -3.24 7.79 -14.22
N LYS A 275 -3.37 9.01 -14.74
CA LYS A 275 -4.38 9.97 -14.29
C LYS A 275 -5.81 9.43 -14.43
N ASP A 276 -6.05 8.64 -15.47
CA ASP A 276 -7.33 8.03 -15.79
C ASP A 276 -7.69 6.95 -14.75
N SER A 277 -6.71 6.09 -14.42
CA SER A 277 -6.85 5.08 -13.35
C SER A 277 -7.08 5.75 -11.99
N ASP A 278 -6.36 6.82 -11.68
CA ASP A 278 -6.49 7.58 -10.43
C ASP A 278 -7.91 8.14 -10.26
N GLU A 279 -8.47 8.72 -11.31
CA GLU A 279 -9.82 9.30 -11.28
C GLU A 279 -10.90 8.23 -11.02
N LEU A 280 -10.75 7.05 -11.61
CA LEU A 280 -11.65 5.91 -11.39
C LEU A 280 -11.47 5.27 -10.00
N LEU A 281 -10.25 5.26 -9.46
CA LEU A 281 -9.96 4.81 -8.09
C LEU A 281 -10.59 5.77 -7.08
N LEU A 282 -10.43 7.08 -7.27
CA LEU A 282 -11.03 8.11 -6.41
C LEU A 282 -12.56 8.09 -6.45
N ALA A 283 -13.13 7.74 -7.60
CA ALA A 283 -14.57 7.53 -7.75
C ALA A 283 -15.08 6.23 -7.11
N ASP A 284 -14.19 5.37 -6.58
CA ASP A 284 -14.49 4.05 -6.00
C ASP A 284 -15.15 3.11 -7.03
N LEU A 285 -14.80 3.25 -8.31
CA LEU A 285 -15.32 2.42 -9.41
C LEU A 285 -14.44 1.20 -9.68
N ILE A 286 -13.13 1.35 -9.46
CA ILE A 286 -12.14 0.30 -9.64
C ILE A 286 -11.26 0.19 -8.39
N THR A 287 -10.54 -0.92 -8.27
CA THR A 287 -9.56 -1.17 -7.21
C THR A 287 -8.41 -2.01 -7.76
N ILE A 288 -7.26 -1.99 -7.09
CA ILE A 288 -6.07 -2.74 -7.51
C ILE A 288 -6.20 -4.18 -7.02
N GLU A 289 -6.26 -5.13 -7.95
CA GLU A 289 -6.24 -6.57 -7.67
C GLU A 289 -4.82 -7.05 -7.35
N LYS A 290 -3.83 -6.56 -8.11
CA LYS A 290 -2.42 -6.96 -7.96
C LYS A 290 -1.46 -5.89 -8.49
N GLU A 291 -0.45 -5.58 -7.70
CA GLU A 291 0.68 -4.74 -8.08
C GLU A 291 1.84 -5.61 -8.58
N PHE A 292 2.54 -5.14 -9.61
CA PHE A 292 3.72 -5.79 -10.19
C PHE A 292 4.98 -4.95 -9.94
N ASP A 293 6.14 -5.63 -9.85
CA ASP A 293 7.42 -5.00 -9.51
C ASP A 293 7.92 -4.00 -10.57
N ASP A 294 7.33 -4.01 -11.77
CA ASP A 294 7.60 -3.08 -12.88
C ASP A 294 6.78 -1.78 -12.80
N GLY A 295 5.95 -1.60 -11.76
CA GLY A 295 5.08 -0.43 -11.58
C GLY A 295 3.74 -0.54 -12.29
N SER A 296 3.48 -1.66 -12.97
CA SER A 296 2.19 -1.95 -13.58
C SER A 296 1.22 -2.57 -12.58
N ASN A 297 -0.07 -2.28 -12.75
CA ASN A 297 -1.15 -2.70 -11.86
C ASN A 297 -2.20 -3.48 -12.64
N ARG A 298 -2.74 -4.52 -12.01
CA ARG A 298 -3.97 -5.18 -12.45
C ARG A 298 -5.12 -4.61 -11.64
N PHE A 299 -6.13 -4.13 -12.34
CA PHE A 299 -7.33 -3.53 -11.76
C PHE A 299 -8.50 -4.50 -11.79
N THR A 300 -9.42 -4.35 -10.85
CA THR A 300 -10.71 -5.04 -10.80
C THR A 300 -11.81 -4.06 -10.38
N PHE A 301 -13.07 -4.42 -10.61
CA PHE A 301 -14.19 -3.58 -10.22
C PHE A 301 -14.48 -3.68 -8.72
N THR A 302 -14.77 -2.55 -8.08
CA THR A 302 -15.40 -2.53 -6.75
C THR A 302 -16.83 -3.04 -6.84
N GLU A 303 -17.47 -3.32 -5.71
CA GLU A 303 -18.91 -3.65 -5.69
C GLU A 303 -19.76 -2.53 -6.28
N PHE A 304 -19.36 -1.27 -6.07
CA PHE A 304 -20.03 -0.12 -6.67
C PHE A 304 -19.81 -0.04 -8.19
N GLY A 305 -18.57 -0.23 -8.67
CA GLY A 305 -18.26 -0.27 -10.09
C GLY A 305 -18.96 -1.41 -10.83
N LYS A 306 -19.09 -2.60 -10.21
CA LYS A 306 -19.88 -3.71 -10.77
C LYS A 306 -21.34 -3.33 -10.98
N GLU A 307 -21.95 -2.71 -9.96
CA GLU A 307 -23.35 -2.30 -10.00
C GLU A 307 -23.57 -1.16 -11.02
N LEU A 308 -22.65 -0.20 -11.12
CA LEU A 308 -22.67 0.85 -12.15
C LEU A 308 -22.54 0.24 -13.55
N ARG A 309 -21.60 -0.69 -13.75
CA ARG A 309 -21.39 -1.35 -15.03
C ARG A 309 -22.64 -2.15 -15.45
N GLU A 310 -23.26 -2.86 -14.52
CA GLU A 310 -24.52 -3.56 -14.77
C GLU A 310 -25.63 -2.60 -15.17
N TYR A 311 -25.75 -1.46 -14.47
CA TYR A 311 -26.69 -0.40 -14.82
C TYR A 311 -26.45 0.16 -16.23
N LEU A 312 -25.20 0.45 -16.59
CA LEU A 312 -24.83 1.00 -17.90
C LEU A 312 -25.07 0.01 -19.04
N LEU A 313 -24.78 -1.28 -18.81
CA LEU A 313 -25.06 -2.35 -19.76
C LEU A 313 -26.55 -2.56 -20.00
N ASN A 314 -27.37 -2.44 -18.94
CA ASN A 314 -28.81 -2.63 -19.03
C ASN A 314 -29.54 -1.44 -19.67
N ASN A 315 -28.97 -0.22 -19.60
CA ASN A 315 -29.61 1.02 -20.07
C ASN A 315 -29.00 1.62 -21.35
N SER A 316 -28.17 0.87 -22.08
CA SER A 316 -27.60 1.28 -23.38
C SER A 316 -26.85 2.63 -23.40
N LEU A 317 -26.25 3.04 -22.28
CA LEU A 317 -25.39 4.24 -22.19
C LEU A 317 -23.94 4.00 -22.62
N PHE A 318 -23.67 2.85 -23.24
CA PHE A 318 -22.45 2.62 -24.00
C PHE A 318 -22.60 3.33 -25.35
N ASP A 319 -22.19 4.60 -25.41
CA ASP A 319 -21.90 5.22 -26.71
C ASP A 319 -20.68 4.49 -27.29
N ASN A 320 -20.91 3.85 -28.43
CA ASN A 320 -20.01 2.92 -29.09
C ASN A 320 -18.92 3.66 -29.89
N THR A 321 -18.28 4.67 -29.32
CA THR A 321 -17.20 5.42 -29.98
C THR A 321 -15.81 4.89 -29.67
N SER A 322 -15.70 3.57 -29.46
CA SER A 322 -14.50 2.77 -29.77
C SER A 322 -14.80 1.25 -29.74
N SER A 323 -16.03 0.84 -30.06
CA SER A 323 -16.26 -0.58 -30.36
C SER A 323 -15.94 -0.84 -31.83
N GLU A 324 -15.06 -1.82 -32.08
CA GLU A 324 -15.47 -2.84 -33.04
C GLU A 324 -16.90 -3.22 -32.67
N THR A 325 -17.84 -2.70 -33.43
CA THR A 325 -19.28 -2.80 -33.23
C THR A 325 -19.62 -4.23 -32.85
N PHE A 326 -20.07 -4.43 -31.60
CA PHE A 326 -20.62 -5.71 -31.17
C PHE A 326 -22.04 -5.94 -31.69
N SER A 327 -22.53 -5.06 -32.57
CA SER A 327 -23.65 -5.33 -33.45
C SER A 327 -23.15 -5.90 -34.78
N GLY A 328 -23.67 -7.05 -35.17
CA GLY A 328 -23.25 -7.69 -36.41
C GLY A 328 -24.14 -8.86 -36.78
N GLU A 329 -24.01 -9.29 -38.03
CA GLU A 329 -24.68 -10.47 -38.57
C GLU A 329 -24.02 -11.73 -38.01
N TYR A 330 -24.82 -12.62 -37.42
CA TYR A 330 -24.34 -13.90 -36.89
C TYR A 330 -24.80 -15.07 -37.75
N TYR A 331 -23.93 -16.07 -37.83
CA TYR A 331 -24.17 -17.31 -38.54
C TYR A 331 -23.78 -18.49 -37.66
N VAL A 332 -24.50 -19.60 -37.79
CA VAL A 332 -24.12 -20.88 -37.18
C VAL A 332 -23.63 -21.83 -38.26
N ASN A 333 -22.56 -22.56 -37.98
CA ASN A 333 -22.10 -23.65 -38.82
C ASN A 333 -23.12 -24.79 -38.79
N ILE A 334 -23.64 -25.16 -39.97
CA ILE A 334 -24.62 -26.25 -40.10
C ILE A 334 -23.93 -27.61 -39.84
N ASN A 335 -22.62 -27.70 -40.11
CA ASN A 335 -21.85 -28.89 -39.81
C ASN A 335 -21.33 -28.82 -38.37
N ALA A 336 -21.67 -29.82 -37.57
CA ALA A 336 -21.10 -29.97 -36.24
C ALA A 336 -19.59 -30.26 -36.34
N GLN A 337 -18.83 -29.70 -35.40
CA GLN A 337 -17.44 -30.06 -35.18
C GLN A 337 -17.32 -31.53 -34.70
N SER A 338 -16.10 -32.06 -34.63
CA SER A 338 -15.85 -33.44 -34.18
C SER A 338 -16.34 -33.73 -32.76
N ASN A 339 -16.52 -32.70 -31.92
CA ASN A 339 -17.06 -32.79 -30.57
C ASN A 339 -18.61 -32.64 -30.50
N GLY A 340 -19.27 -32.43 -31.64
CA GLY A 340 -20.71 -32.21 -31.74
C GLY A 340 -21.15 -30.74 -31.69
N ASP A 341 -20.25 -29.78 -31.50
CA ASP A 341 -20.59 -28.36 -31.41
C ASP A 341 -20.93 -27.76 -32.78
N HIS A 342 -22.05 -27.05 -32.86
CA HIS A 342 -22.32 -26.10 -33.92
C HIS A 342 -21.76 -24.72 -33.54
N GLU A 343 -20.70 -24.29 -34.23
CA GLU A 343 -20.04 -23.01 -33.92
C GLU A 343 -20.82 -21.80 -34.43
N VAL A 344 -20.95 -20.78 -33.59
CA VAL A 344 -21.55 -19.48 -33.93
C VAL A 344 -20.47 -18.45 -34.21
N HIS A 345 -20.52 -17.88 -35.41
CA HIS A 345 -19.58 -16.91 -35.96
C HIS A 345 -20.24 -15.55 -36.21
N LYS A 346 -19.42 -14.49 -36.22
CA LYS A 346 -19.77 -13.18 -36.80
C LYS A 346 -19.51 -13.19 -38.31
N SER A 347 -20.21 -12.34 -39.07
CA SER A 347 -19.98 -12.13 -40.51
C SER A 347 -18.52 -11.79 -40.86
N SER A 348 -17.82 -11.10 -39.95
CA SER A 348 -16.43 -10.69 -40.10
C SER A 348 -15.40 -11.76 -39.72
N CYS A 349 -15.81 -12.97 -39.35
CA CYS A 349 -14.88 -14.03 -38.93
C CYS A 349 -14.04 -14.55 -40.11
N SER A 350 -12.71 -14.58 -39.96
CA SER A 350 -11.81 -15.19 -40.95
C SER A 350 -12.02 -16.69 -41.14
N TYR A 351 -12.68 -17.35 -40.18
CA TYR A 351 -13.02 -18.77 -40.20
C TYR A 351 -14.52 -18.99 -40.42
N LEU A 352 -15.23 -18.01 -40.97
CA LEU A 352 -16.66 -18.15 -41.29
C LEU A 352 -16.85 -19.30 -42.28
N PRO A 353 -17.74 -20.28 -42.01
CA PRO A 353 -17.99 -21.38 -42.94
C PRO A 353 -18.48 -20.88 -44.31
N SER A 354 -18.33 -21.71 -45.34
CA SER A 354 -18.86 -21.42 -46.68
C SER A 354 -20.37 -21.17 -46.62
N SER A 355 -20.91 -20.42 -47.58
CA SER A 355 -22.34 -20.05 -47.62
C SER A 355 -23.29 -21.24 -47.56
N GLU A 356 -22.86 -22.39 -48.09
CA GLU A 356 -23.62 -23.65 -48.08
C GLU A 356 -23.62 -24.35 -46.70
N ASN A 357 -22.62 -24.07 -45.87
CA ASN A 357 -22.40 -24.70 -44.57
C ASN A 357 -22.71 -23.75 -43.40
N ARG A 358 -23.40 -22.63 -43.65
CA ARG A 358 -23.79 -21.69 -42.60
C ARG A 358 -25.26 -21.29 -42.70
N LYS A 359 -25.89 -21.13 -41.55
CA LYS A 359 -27.26 -20.60 -41.43
C LYS A 359 -27.21 -19.22 -40.80
N TYR A 360 -27.88 -18.26 -41.41
CA TYR A 360 -28.04 -16.92 -40.85
C TYR A 360 -28.94 -16.96 -39.62
N LEU A 361 -28.47 -16.38 -38.51
CA LEU A 361 -29.20 -16.32 -37.24
C LEU A 361 -29.92 -14.98 -37.08
N GLY A 362 -29.38 -13.91 -37.66
CA GLY A 362 -29.89 -12.56 -37.47
C GLY A 362 -28.80 -11.58 -37.06
N HIS A 363 -29.22 -10.34 -36.83
CA HIS A 363 -28.37 -9.27 -36.36
C HIS A 363 -28.52 -9.13 -34.84
N PHE A 364 -27.41 -9.29 -34.11
CA PHE A 364 -27.41 -9.27 -32.65
C PHE A 364 -26.34 -8.33 -32.11
N ASN A 365 -26.61 -7.74 -30.94
CA ASN A 365 -25.69 -6.82 -30.26
C ASN A 365 -24.70 -7.55 -29.34
N ASN A 366 -24.84 -8.86 -29.19
CA ASN A 366 -23.93 -9.69 -28.42
C ASN A 366 -24.04 -11.15 -28.89
N CYS A 367 -23.05 -11.94 -28.52
CA CYS A 367 -23.00 -13.34 -28.89
C CYS A 367 -24.00 -14.23 -28.16
N ARG A 368 -24.44 -13.84 -26.95
CA ARG A 368 -25.34 -14.68 -26.12
C ARG A 368 -26.71 -14.80 -26.77
N ASP A 369 -27.21 -13.72 -27.36
CA ASP A 369 -28.49 -13.71 -28.07
C ASP A 369 -28.41 -14.52 -29.37
N ALA A 370 -27.32 -14.39 -30.12
CA ALA A 370 -27.06 -15.22 -31.30
C ALA A 370 -26.98 -16.71 -30.95
N MET A 371 -26.29 -17.06 -29.86
CA MET A 371 -26.20 -18.42 -29.34
C MET A 371 -27.58 -18.97 -28.93
N LYS A 372 -28.42 -18.13 -28.31
CA LYS A 372 -29.80 -18.50 -27.94
C LYS A 372 -30.65 -18.77 -29.18
N GLU A 373 -30.48 -18.01 -30.25
CA GLU A 373 -31.14 -18.24 -31.53
C GLU A 373 -30.68 -19.56 -32.16
N ALA A 374 -29.36 -19.80 -32.21
CA ALA A 374 -28.79 -21.05 -32.73
C ALA A 374 -29.30 -22.28 -31.97
N LYS A 375 -29.45 -22.18 -30.63
CA LYS A 375 -29.98 -23.25 -29.76
C LYS A 375 -31.43 -23.62 -30.05
N LYS A 376 -32.18 -22.82 -30.80
CA LYS A 376 -33.53 -23.21 -31.27
C LYS A 376 -33.48 -24.27 -32.37
N SER A 377 -32.37 -24.33 -33.12
CA SER A 377 -32.19 -25.26 -34.25
C SER A 377 -31.23 -26.41 -33.93
N TYR A 378 -30.30 -26.23 -32.97
CA TYR A 378 -29.25 -27.20 -32.69
C TYR A 378 -29.13 -27.44 -31.18
N ASN A 379 -28.95 -28.70 -30.79
CA ASN A 379 -28.90 -29.09 -29.37
C ASN A 379 -27.59 -28.69 -28.69
N GLN A 380 -26.49 -28.68 -29.44
CA GLN A 380 -25.15 -28.40 -28.93
C GLN A 380 -24.52 -27.28 -29.78
N VAL A 381 -24.33 -26.12 -29.14
CA VAL A 381 -23.92 -24.88 -29.80
C VAL A 381 -22.83 -24.24 -28.97
N ASN A 382 -21.75 -23.82 -29.62
CA ASN A 382 -20.61 -23.15 -28.99
C ASN A 382 -20.24 -21.87 -29.76
N GLY A 383 -19.63 -20.90 -29.09
CA GLY A 383 -19.07 -19.72 -29.78
C GLY A 383 -17.79 -20.11 -30.52
N CYS A 384 -17.57 -19.58 -31.72
CA CYS A 384 -16.27 -19.70 -32.37
C CYS A 384 -15.19 -19.00 -31.54
N ASN A 385 -14.11 -19.70 -31.20
CA ASN A 385 -13.03 -19.15 -30.36
C ASN A 385 -12.37 -17.88 -30.96
N TYR A 386 -12.42 -17.69 -32.28
CA TYR A 386 -11.73 -16.58 -32.96
C TYR A 386 -12.55 -15.27 -32.99
N CYS A 387 -13.82 -15.33 -33.39
CA CYS A 387 -14.66 -14.12 -33.51
C CYS A 387 -15.68 -13.98 -32.39
N ASN A 388 -15.78 -15.00 -31.53
CA ASN A 388 -16.81 -15.14 -30.52
C ASN A 388 -16.26 -15.79 -29.24
N SER A 389 -15.04 -15.41 -28.84
CA SER A 389 -14.34 -15.92 -27.66
C SER A 389 -15.13 -15.70 -26.36
N ALA A 390 -15.90 -14.61 -26.27
CA ALA A 390 -16.73 -14.32 -25.10
C ALA A 390 -17.86 -15.33 -24.86
N CYS A 391 -18.27 -16.08 -25.89
CA CYS A 391 -19.27 -17.14 -25.80
C CYS A 391 -18.70 -18.53 -26.13
N HIS A 392 -17.37 -18.66 -26.23
CA HIS A 392 -16.70 -19.94 -26.40
C HIS A 392 -16.46 -20.60 -25.03
N THR A 393 -16.84 -21.86 -24.89
CA THR A 393 -16.59 -22.67 -23.68
C THR A 393 -15.84 -23.94 -24.07
N SER A 394 -14.76 -24.26 -23.37
CA SER A 394 -13.93 -25.45 -23.61
C SER A 394 -14.53 -26.74 -23.08
#